data_AF-A0A8T4UJ18-F1
#
_entry.id   AF-A0A8T4UJ18-F1
#
_cell.length_a   1.000
_cell.length_b   1.000
_cell.length_c   1.000
_cell.angle_alpha   90.00
_cell.angle_beta   90.00
_cell.angle_gamma   90.00
#
_symmetry.space_group_name_H-M   'P 1'
#
loop_
_entity.id
_entity.type
_entity.pdbx_description
1 polymer ?
#
loop_
_entity_poly.entity_id
_entity_poly.type
_entity_poly.pdbx_seq_one_letter_code
_entity_poly.pdbx_strand_id
1 'polypeptide(L)'
;MRQGSTAGQASFEAAWVFALLFLVLIPMIFVFQRYAAGLSQEIAAQQVVVIGNNIVASAETVYYLGEPSRLTLYETFPPGILNLTLLGANELVFTLAGSGEVVFLAPVGLQGSFTASSFSPGEKRISVEASGSAVNITIR
;
A
#
# COMPACT_ATOMS: atom_id res chain seq x y z
N MET A 1 -38.89 -59.28 9.33
CA MET A 1 -38.43 -57.95 9.80
C MET A 1 -37.56 -57.35 8.70
N ARG A 2 -38.05 -56.32 8.00
CA ARG A 2 -37.31 -55.67 6.92
C ARG A 2 -36.26 -54.74 7.53
N GLN A 3 -34.99 -55.05 7.27
CA GLN A 3 -33.85 -54.20 7.62
C GLN A 3 -33.94 -52.94 6.75
N GLY A 4 -34.52 -51.86 7.28
CA GLY A 4 -34.60 -50.56 6.62
C GLY A 4 -33.20 -50.00 6.39
N SER A 5 -32.96 -49.38 5.23
CA SER A 5 -31.64 -48.96 4.77
C SER A 5 -31.02 -47.85 5.64
N THR A 6 -30.32 -48.22 6.70
CA THR A 6 -29.53 -47.34 7.58
C THR A 6 -28.54 -46.46 6.83
N ALA A 7 -28.00 -46.94 5.70
CA ALA A 7 -27.10 -46.17 4.85
C ALA A 7 -27.79 -44.96 4.16
N GLY A 8 -29.07 -45.09 3.81
CA GLY A 8 -29.83 -43.99 3.20
C GLY A 8 -30.15 -42.88 4.20
N GLN A 9 -30.49 -43.25 5.43
CA GLN A 9 -30.72 -42.30 6.53
C GLN A 9 -29.42 -41.57 6.91
N ALA A 10 -28.31 -42.30 7.05
CA ALA A 10 -27.00 -41.70 7.36
C ALA A 10 -26.54 -40.72 6.28
N SER A 11 -26.80 -41.02 5.00
CA SER A 11 -26.49 -40.12 3.89
C SER A 11 -27.33 -38.84 3.92
N PHE A 12 -28.59 -38.94 4.32
CA PHE A 12 -29.49 -37.78 4.46
C PHE A 12 -29.09 -36.87 5.62
N GLU A 13 -28.74 -37.45 6.77
CA GLU A 13 -28.24 -36.69 7.92
C GLU A 13 -26.92 -35.99 7.59
N ALA A 14 -25.99 -36.68 6.91
CA ALA A 14 -24.75 -36.07 6.44
C ALA A 14 -25.01 -34.90 5.48
N ALA A 15 -25.93 -35.06 4.52
CA ALA A 15 -26.30 -33.98 3.59
C ALA A 15 -26.82 -32.73 4.30
N TRP A 16 -27.63 -32.91 5.36
CA TRP A 16 -28.13 -31.80 6.18
C TRP A 16 -27.03 -31.10 6.97
N VAL A 17 -26.11 -31.87 7.55
CA VAL A 17 -24.94 -31.31 8.26
C VAL A 17 -24.09 -30.48 7.30
N PHE A 18 -23.84 -30.97 6.07
CA PHE A 18 -23.12 -30.21 5.06
C PHE A 18 -23.88 -28.95 4.61
N ALA A 19 -25.21 -29.04 4.42
CA ALA A 19 -26.02 -27.88 4.06
C ALA A 19 -25.95 -26.78 5.13
N LEU A 20 -26.02 -27.16 6.41
CA LEU A 20 -25.88 -26.23 7.52
C LEU A 20 -24.47 -25.64 7.62
N LEU A 21 -23.45 -26.45 7.34
CA LEU A 21 -22.06 -26.01 7.30
C LEU A 21 -21.84 -24.97 6.19
N PHE A 22 -22.33 -25.22 4.97
CA PHE A 22 -22.25 -24.25 3.87
C PHE A 22 -23.05 -22.98 4.17
N LEU A 23 -24.19 -23.08 4.85
CA LEU A 23 -25.01 -21.93 5.24
C LEU A 23 -24.23 -20.96 6.15
N VAL A 24 -23.36 -21.46 7.02
CA VAL A 24 -22.49 -20.64 7.87
C VAL A 24 -21.22 -20.19 7.14
N LEU A 25 -20.67 -21.05 6.27
CA LEU A 25 -19.38 -20.81 5.63
C LEU A 25 -19.45 -19.69 4.58
N ILE A 26 -20.55 -19.59 3.82
CA ILE A 26 -20.74 -18.54 2.79
C ILE A 26 -20.65 -17.11 3.38
N PRO A 27 -21.43 -16.72 4.41
CA PRO A 27 -21.33 -15.39 4.98
C PRO A 27 -19.97 -15.14 5.66
N MET A 28 -19.36 -16.18 6.21
CA MET A 28 -18.02 -16.08 6.82
C MET A 28 -16.96 -15.72 5.77
N ILE A 29 -16.98 -16.34 4.58
CA ILE A 29 -16.08 -15.97 3.47
C ILE A 29 -16.27 -14.50 3.12
N PHE A 30 -17.52 -14.03 3.05
CA PHE A 30 -17.80 -12.65 2.68
C PHE A 30 -17.24 -11.63 3.69
N VAL A 31 -17.40 -11.90 4.98
CA VAL A 31 -16.81 -11.07 6.05
C VAL A 31 -15.29 -11.10 5.97
N PHE A 32 -14.71 -12.29 5.79
CA PHE A 32 -13.25 -12.46 5.69
C PHE A 32 -12.66 -11.66 4.53
N GLN A 33 -13.28 -11.68 3.34
CA GLN A 33 -12.81 -10.91 2.19
C GLN A 33 -12.80 -9.40 2.45
N ARG A 34 -13.84 -8.87 3.11
CA ARG A 34 -13.90 -7.43 3.46
C ARG A 34 -12.81 -7.05 4.47
N TYR A 35 -12.61 -7.90 5.48
CA TYR A 35 -11.58 -7.68 6.48
C TYR A 35 -10.17 -7.73 5.86
N ALA A 36 -9.91 -8.71 5.00
CA ALA A 36 -8.63 -8.83 4.29
C ALA A 36 -8.34 -7.62 3.38
N ALA A 37 -9.36 -7.11 2.68
CA ALA A 37 -9.21 -5.91 1.85
C ALA A 37 -8.87 -4.66 2.69
N GLY A 38 -9.52 -4.48 3.84
CA GLY A 38 -9.23 -3.36 4.76
C GLY A 38 -7.81 -3.42 5.31
N LEU A 39 -7.36 -4.60 5.77
CA LEU A 39 -5.98 -4.78 6.24
C LEU A 39 -4.95 -4.47 5.16
N SER A 40 -5.21 -4.88 3.91
CA SER A 40 -4.30 -4.58 2.81
C SER A 40 -4.16 -3.08 2.54
N GLN A 41 -5.24 -2.30 2.69
CA GLN A 41 -5.23 -0.84 2.51
C GLN A 41 -4.48 -0.14 3.65
N GLU A 42 -4.65 -0.61 4.88
CA GLU A 42 -3.95 -0.08 6.05
C GLU A 42 -2.44 -0.34 5.96
N ILE A 43 -2.03 -1.55 5.58
CA ILE A 43 -0.62 -1.89 5.36
C ILE A 43 -0.02 -1.01 4.25
N ALA A 44 -0.73 -0.81 3.14
CA ALA A 44 -0.29 0.06 2.07
C ALA A 44 -0.10 1.51 2.54
N ALA A 45 -1.05 2.04 3.32
CA ALA A 45 -0.93 3.38 3.90
C ALA A 45 0.29 3.50 4.82
N GLN A 46 0.53 2.52 5.70
CA GLN A 46 1.70 2.52 6.59
C GLN A 46 3.02 2.44 5.83
N GLN A 47 3.09 1.64 4.75
CA GLN A 47 4.28 1.61 3.89
C GLN A 47 4.52 2.97 3.23
N VAL A 48 3.47 3.64 2.74
CA VAL A 48 3.58 5.01 2.21
C VAL A 48 4.08 5.99 3.28
N VAL A 49 3.64 5.86 4.54
CA VAL A 49 4.16 6.68 5.66
C VAL A 49 5.67 6.51 5.82
N VAL A 50 6.17 5.27 5.81
CA VAL A 50 7.61 5.01 5.93
C VAL A 50 8.37 5.60 4.74
N ILE A 51 7.90 5.36 3.52
CA ILE A 51 8.53 5.85 2.28
C ILE A 51 8.57 7.38 2.26
N GLY A 52 7.44 8.05 2.54
CA GLY A 52 7.34 9.50 2.55
C GLY A 52 8.28 10.13 3.57
N ASN A 53 8.33 9.58 4.79
CA ASN A 53 9.26 10.04 5.83
C ASN A 53 10.73 9.85 5.41
N ASN A 54 11.08 8.72 4.80
CA ASN A 54 12.45 8.46 4.34
C ASN A 54 12.87 9.43 3.23
N ILE A 55 11.97 9.75 2.29
CA ILE A 55 12.22 10.73 1.24
C ILE A 55 12.44 12.12 1.85
N VAL A 56 11.56 12.56 2.76
CA VAL A 56 11.68 13.88 3.40
C VAL A 56 12.95 14.00 4.22
N ALA A 57 13.27 13.01 5.06
CA ALA A 57 14.48 13.00 5.86
C ALA A 57 15.75 12.97 5.00
N SER A 58 15.72 12.22 3.89
CA SER A 58 16.82 12.19 2.93
C SER A 58 16.97 13.53 2.21
N ALA A 59 15.86 14.18 1.87
CA ALA A 59 15.88 15.49 1.23
C ALA A 59 16.49 16.54 2.16
N GLU A 60 16.09 16.56 3.43
CA GLU A 60 16.67 17.43 4.44
C GLU A 60 18.18 17.18 4.57
N THR A 61 18.59 15.92 4.72
CA THR A 61 20.00 15.55 4.84
C THR A 61 20.81 16.01 3.64
N VAL A 62 20.34 15.69 2.43
CA VAL A 62 21.03 16.04 1.17
C VAL A 62 21.09 17.55 0.97
N TYR A 63 20.04 18.28 1.31
CA TYR A 63 20.02 19.74 1.24
C TYR A 63 21.11 20.37 2.11
N TYR A 64 21.23 19.94 3.36
CA TYR A 64 22.24 20.48 4.28
C TYR A 64 23.67 20.04 3.97
N LEU A 65 23.86 18.89 3.31
CA LEU A 65 25.16 18.49 2.77
C LEU A 65 25.62 19.39 1.61
N GLY A 66 24.67 20.04 0.91
CA GLY A 66 24.94 20.97 -0.19
C GLY A 66 25.28 20.25 -1.51
N GLU A 67 25.36 21.00 -2.61
CA GLU A 67 25.71 20.45 -3.91
C GLU A 67 27.16 19.92 -3.93
N PRO A 68 27.44 18.80 -4.62
CA PRO A 68 26.56 17.98 -5.47
C PRO A 68 26.03 16.72 -4.74
N SER A 69 25.66 16.83 -3.47
CA SER A 69 25.28 15.67 -2.66
C SER A 69 24.06 14.95 -3.22
N ARG A 70 24.11 13.61 -3.17
CA ARG A 70 23.03 12.74 -3.61
C ARG A 70 22.91 11.54 -2.70
N LEU A 71 21.68 11.14 -2.41
CA LEU A 71 21.34 9.91 -1.72
C LEU A 71 20.41 9.07 -2.60
N THR A 72 20.61 7.75 -2.60
CA THR A 72 19.73 6.80 -3.29
C THR A 72 19.06 5.91 -2.26
N LEU A 73 17.72 5.88 -2.27
CA LEU A 73 16.91 4.96 -1.48
C LEU A 73 16.39 3.84 -2.37
N TYR A 74 16.24 2.67 -1.77
CA TYR A 74 15.57 1.51 -2.37
C TYR A 74 14.37 1.20 -1.52
N GLU A 75 13.18 1.49 -2.03
CA GLU A 75 11.93 1.37 -1.28
C GLU A 75 10.94 0.50 -2.07
N THR A 76 10.18 -0.34 -1.36
CA THR A 76 9.15 -1.17 -1.99
C THR A 76 7.81 -0.46 -1.93
N PHE A 77 7.32 -0.03 -3.08
CA PHE A 77 6.04 0.66 -3.18
C PHE A 77 4.88 -0.33 -3.08
N PRO A 78 3.91 -0.10 -2.17
CA PRO A 78 2.72 -0.93 -2.07
C PRO A 78 1.83 -0.79 -3.31
N PRO A 79 0.93 -1.77 -3.54
CA PRO A 79 -0.18 -1.58 -4.45
C PRO A 79 -1.14 -0.50 -3.96
N GLY A 80 -1.89 0.11 -4.89
CA GLY A 80 -2.97 1.03 -4.56
C GLY A 80 -2.60 2.50 -4.49
N ILE A 81 -1.36 2.89 -4.82
CA ILE A 81 -1.02 4.30 -5.03
C ILE A 81 -1.58 4.74 -6.39
N LEU A 82 -2.45 5.74 -6.37
CA LEU A 82 -3.12 6.30 -7.55
C LEU A 82 -2.36 7.47 -8.14
N ASN A 83 -1.70 8.26 -7.29
CA ASN A 83 -0.98 9.44 -7.70
C ASN A 83 0.14 9.77 -6.70
N LEU A 84 1.19 10.39 -7.21
CA LEU A 84 2.28 10.96 -6.43
C LEU A 84 2.58 12.34 -7.00
N THR A 85 2.51 13.37 -6.17
CA THR A 85 2.70 14.76 -6.61
C THR A 85 3.47 15.57 -5.57
N LEU A 86 4.08 16.65 -6.04
CA LEU A 86 4.56 17.72 -5.17
C LEU A 86 3.55 18.85 -5.22
N LEU A 87 3.06 19.27 -4.05
CA LEU A 87 2.24 20.46 -3.92
C LEU A 87 3.08 21.59 -3.32
N GLY A 88 2.96 22.78 -3.90
CA GLY A 88 3.78 23.93 -3.50
C GLY A 88 5.28 23.66 -3.66
N ALA A 89 6.06 24.15 -2.70
CA ALA A 89 7.51 24.03 -2.71
C ALA A 89 8.04 22.91 -1.82
N ASN A 90 7.23 22.30 -0.94
CA ASN A 90 7.75 21.42 0.11
C ASN A 90 6.78 20.33 0.57
N GLU A 91 5.66 20.11 -0.11
CA GLU A 91 4.72 19.04 0.24
C GLU A 91 4.84 17.88 -0.75
N LEU A 92 5.04 16.68 -0.24
CA LEU A 92 4.98 15.43 -0.99
C LEU A 92 3.65 14.75 -0.70
N VAL A 93 2.85 14.49 -1.73
CA VAL A 93 1.49 13.97 -1.58
C VAL A 93 1.33 12.66 -2.31
N PHE A 94 0.93 11.63 -1.56
CA PHE A 94 0.53 10.33 -2.08
C PHE A 94 -0.99 10.20 -2.04
N THR A 95 -1.61 9.87 -3.16
CA THR A 95 -3.04 9.54 -3.21
C THR A 95 -3.19 8.01 -3.25
N LEU A 96 -3.91 7.44 -2.29
CA LEU A 96 -4.14 6.00 -2.14
C LEU A 96 -5.59 5.64 -2.45
N ALA A 97 -5.80 4.50 -3.11
CA ALA A 97 -7.11 3.94 -3.37
C ALA A 97 -7.77 3.52 -2.05
N GLY A 98 -8.88 4.18 -1.69
CA GLY A 98 -9.66 3.85 -0.50
C GLY A 98 -9.20 4.52 0.81
N SER A 99 -7.98 5.06 0.86
CA SER A 99 -7.42 5.70 2.06
C SER A 99 -7.25 7.22 1.95
N GLY A 100 -7.48 7.81 0.77
CA GLY A 100 -7.39 9.26 0.56
C GLY A 100 -5.97 9.73 0.28
N GLU A 101 -5.64 10.93 0.75
CA GLU A 101 -4.32 11.56 0.55
C GLU A 101 -3.47 11.49 1.81
N VAL A 102 -2.19 11.19 1.64
CA VAL A 102 -1.17 11.23 2.69
C VAL A 102 -0.16 12.30 2.30
N VAL A 103 -0.05 13.33 3.13
CA VAL A 103 0.77 14.52 2.88
C VAL A 103 1.97 14.51 3.82
N PHE A 104 3.16 14.72 3.26
CA PHE A 104 4.40 14.85 3.99
C PHE A 104 4.98 16.25 3.76
N LEU A 105 5.21 16.98 4.84
CA LEU A 105 5.81 18.31 4.79
C LEU A 105 7.33 18.21 4.96
N ALA A 106 8.07 18.66 3.96
CA ALA A 106 9.51 18.80 4.04
C ALA A 106 9.92 20.18 4.61
N PRO A 107 11.01 20.23 5.39
CA PRO A 107 11.58 21.51 5.83
C PRO A 107 12.36 22.22 4.71
N VAL A 108 12.56 21.55 3.57
CA VAL A 108 13.35 22.02 2.42
C VAL A 108 12.54 22.03 1.14
N GLY A 109 12.98 22.83 0.16
CA GLY A 109 12.34 22.89 -1.15
C GLY A 109 12.48 21.57 -1.90
N LEU A 110 11.37 21.00 -2.40
CA LEU A 110 11.32 19.80 -3.20
C LEU A 110 10.99 20.12 -4.66
N GLN A 111 11.64 19.40 -5.57
CA GLN A 111 11.37 19.44 -7.00
C GLN A 111 11.36 18.01 -7.55
N GLY A 112 10.62 17.79 -8.62
CA GLY A 112 10.51 16.48 -9.24
C GLY A 112 9.25 16.37 -10.07
N SER A 113 9.24 15.41 -10.99
CA SER A 113 8.06 15.02 -11.74
C SER A 113 7.90 13.51 -11.65
N PHE A 114 6.67 13.08 -11.41
CA PHE A 114 6.34 11.67 -11.22
C PHE A 114 5.36 11.25 -12.30
N THR A 115 5.58 10.05 -12.82
CA THR A 115 4.70 9.42 -13.80
C THR A 115 4.12 8.14 -13.21
N ALA A 116 3.16 7.51 -13.89
CA ALA A 116 2.57 6.26 -13.42
C ALA A 116 3.61 5.16 -13.10
N SER A 117 4.77 5.15 -13.76
CA SER A 117 5.85 4.21 -13.44
C SER A 117 6.61 4.56 -12.15
N SER A 118 6.62 5.83 -11.74
CA SER A 118 7.30 6.30 -10.52
C SER A 118 6.63 5.79 -9.24
N PHE A 119 5.32 5.53 -9.28
CA PHE A 119 4.56 5.03 -8.12
C PHE A 119 3.88 3.68 -8.40
N SER A 120 4.34 2.94 -9.41
CA SER A 120 3.86 1.59 -9.64
C SER A 120 4.31 0.66 -8.51
N PRO A 121 3.59 -0.43 -8.23
CA PRO A 121 3.94 -1.36 -7.16
C PRO A 121 5.31 -2.03 -7.43
N GLY A 122 6.04 -2.34 -6.36
CA GLY A 122 7.33 -3.03 -6.42
C GLY A 122 8.52 -2.17 -5.97
N GLU A 123 9.73 -2.72 -6.11
CA GLU A 123 10.95 -2.03 -5.71
C GLU A 123 11.21 -0.83 -6.62
N LYS A 124 11.49 0.32 -5.99
CA LYS A 124 11.77 1.60 -6.65
C LYS A 124 13.07 2.17 -6.18
N ARG A 125 13.82 2.71 -7.14
CA ARG A 125 15.03 3.46 -6.86
C ARG A 125 14.68 4.93 -6.83
N ILE A 126 14.76 5.52 -5.63
CA ILE A 126 14.52 6.95 -5.42
C ILE A 126 15.88 7.65 -5.32
N SER A 127 16.14 8.60 -6.21
CA SER A 127 17.32 9.46 -6.19
C SER A 127 16.91 10.82 -5.62
N VAL A 128 17.58 11.24 -4.56
CA VAL A 128 17.38 12.52 -3.89
C VAL A 128 18.68 13.32 -4.02
N GLU A 129 18.63 14.45 -4.69
CA GLU A 129 19.83 15.21 -5.08
C GLU A 129 19.68 16.70 -4.75
N ALA A 130 20.71 17.29 -4.16
CA ALA A 130 20.74 18.73 -3.91
C ALA A 130 20.89 19.46 -5.25
N SER A 131 20.03 20.45 -5.48
CA SER A 131 20.07 21.33 -6.65
C SER A 131 19.81 22.78 -6.22
N GLY A 132 20.89 23.50 -5.96
CA GLY A 132 20.92 24.88 -5.51
C GLY A 132 20.17 25.07 -4.19
N SER A 133 19.02 25.75 -4.27
CA SER A 133 18.15 26.04 -3.13
C SER A 133 17.02 25.02 -2.94
N ALA A 134 17.04 23.89 -3.64
CA ALA A 134 16.04 22.84 -3.54
C ALA A 134 16.66 21.43 -3.69
N VAL A 135 15.81 20.42 -3.56
CA VAL A 135 16.17 19.01 -3.68
C VAL A 135 15.35 18.39 -4.80
N ASN A 136 16.02 17.81 -5.79
CA ASN A 136 15.39 17.10 -6.87
C ASN A 136 15.17 15.63 -6.50
N ILE A 137 13.93 15.15 -6.66
CA ILE A 137 13.51 13.77 -6.40
C ILE A 137 13.19 13.11 -7.75
N THR A 138 13.86 12.00 -8.03
CA THR A 138 13.61 11.18 -9.22
C THR A 138 13.34 9.74 -8.80
N ILE A 139 12.25 9.15 -9.29
CA ILE A 139 11.87 7.77 -8.96
C ILE A 139 11.77 6.93 -10.24
N ARG A 140 12.44 5.78 -10.24
CA ARG A 140 12.44 4.80 -11.33
C ARG A 140 12.04 3.42 -10.83
#